data_AF-A0A846D6K6-F1
#
_entry.id   AF-A0A846D6K6-F1
#
_cell.length_a   1.000
_cell.length_b   1.000
_cell.length_c   1.000
_cell.angle_alpha   90.00
_cell.angle_beta   90.00
_cell.angle_gamma   90.00
#
_symmetry.space_group_name_H-M   'P 1'
#
loop_
_entity.id
_entity.type
_entity.pdbx_description
1 polymer ?
#
loop_
_entity_poly.entity_id
_entity_poly.type
_entity_poly.pdbx_seq_one_letter_code
_entity_poly.pdbx_strand_id
1 'polypeptide(L)'
;IDDPRISATSTYPDLVTAAANIQAALIANADNLNSWVISAAIGEKRAVNYTAQQVVGRVASRPPSLSSVSNSSKLRAVMKKTANGDCLLNTSYPVE
;
A
#
# COMPACT_ATOMS: atom_id res chain seq x y z
N ILE A 1 -15.04 13.06 -22.55
CA ILE A 1 -14.43 13.41 -21.26
C ILE A 1 -14.22 12.10 -20.53
N ASP A 2 -12.96 11.71 -20.34
CA ASP A 2 -12.63 10.54 -19.53
C ASP A 2 -13.15 10.78 -18.13
N ASP A 3 -13.95 9.84 -17.61
CA ASP A 3 -14.37 9.80 -16.21
C ASP A 3 -13.46 8.80 -15.48
N PRO A 4 -12.37 9.25 -14.84
CA PRO A 4 -11.46 8.35 -14.17
C PRO A 4 -12.18 7.69 -12.99
N ARG A 5 -12.42 6.38 -13.06
CA ARG A 5 -13.14 5.58 -12.05
C ARG A 5 -12.43 5.46 -10.68
N ILE A 6 -11.36 6.22 -10.45
CA ILE A 6 -10.62 6.23 -9.19
C ILE A 6 -11.35 7.15 -8.20
N SER A 7 -11.85 6.58 -7.10
CA SER A 7 -12.59 7.30 -6.05
C SER A 7 -11.70 8.12 -5.13
N ALA A 8 -10.44 7.69 -4.94
CA ALA A 8 -9.44 8.39 -4.15
C ALA A 8 -8.03 8.10 -4.66
N THR A 9 -7.13 9.07 -4.53
CA THR A 9 -5.70 8.94 -4.84
C THR A 9 -4.87 9.35 -3.64
N SER A 10 -3.64 8.87 -3.54
CA SER A 10 -2.83 9.05 -2.33
C SER A 10 -1.35 8.99 -2.64
N THR A 11 -0.56 9.67 -1.82
CA THR A 11 0.89 9.64 -1.93
C THR A 11 1.57 9.77 -0.58
N TYR A 12 2.74 9.13 -0.46
CA TYR A 12 3.72 9.44 0.57
C TYR A 12 4.28 10.85 0.36
N PRO A 13 4.73 11.54 1.42
CA PRO A 13 5.32 12.87 1.30
C PRO A 13 6.69 12.83 0.62
N ASP A 14 7.44 11.75 0.83
CA ASP A 14 8.78 11.55 0.30
C ASP A 14 9.16 10.05 0.28
N LEU A 15 10.29 9.76 -0.35
CA LEU A 15 10.81 8.39 -0.48
C LEU A 15 11.23 7.78 0.86
N VAL A 16 11.74 8.59 1.80
CA VAL A 16 12.25 8.12 3.10
C VAL A 16 11.09 7.61 3.94
N THR A 17 10.02 8.39 4.02
CA THR A 17 8.76 8.05 4.69
C THR A 17 8.12 6.83 4.04
N ALA A 18 8.12 6.75 2.71
CA ALA A 18 7.63 5.58 1.99
C ALA A 18 8.43 4.32 2.36
N ALA A 19 9.74 4.36 2.22
CA ALA A 19 10.62 3.22 2.46
C ALA A 19 10.49 2.70 3.91
N ALA A 20 10.56 3.60 4.89
CA ALA A 20 10.46 3.23 6.31
C ALA A 20 9.11 2.57 6.64
N ASN A 21 7.99 3.15 6.18
CA ASN A 21 6.67 2.64 6.52
C ASN A 21 6.29 1.38 5.72
N ILE A 22 6.74 1.26 4.46
CA ILE A 22 6.61 0.03 3.69
C ILE A 22 7.40 -1.08 4.38
N GLN A 23 8.64 -0.84 4.77
CA GLN A 23 9.45 -1.83 5.50
C GLN A 23 8.76 -2.27 6.80
N ALA A 24 8.27 -1.33 7.60
CA ALA A 24 7.54 -1.64 8.82
C ALA A 24 6.28 -2.48 8.56
N ALA A 25 5.51 -2.15 7.52
CA ALA A 25 4.34 -2.91 7.13
C ALA A 25 4.68 -4.35 6.70
N LEU A 26 5.76 -4.54 5.94
CA LEU A 26 6.22 -5.86 5.51
C LEU A 26 6.75 -6.70 6.67
N ILE A 27 7.49 -6.09 7.61
CA ILE A 27 7.96 -6.77 8.83
C ILE A 27 6.76 -7.20 9.69
N ALA A 28 5.80 -6.30 9.92
CA ALA A 28 4.61 -6.59 10.72
C ALA A 28 3.72 -7.68 10.11
N ASN A 29 3.80 -7.91 8.80
CA ASN A 29 3.03 -8.93 8.08
C ASN A 29 3.90 -10.10 7.59
N ALA A 30 5.14 -10.23 8.07
CA ALA A 30 6.11 -11.18 7.52
C ALA A 30 5.59 -12.62 7.54
N ASP A 31 5.04 -13.08 8.67
CA ASP A 31 4.53 -14.45 8.79
C ASP A 31 3.35 -14.73 7.84
N ASN A 32 2.46 -13.75 7.67
CA ASN A 32 1.31 -13.85 6.79
C ASN A 32 1.74 -13.91 5.31
N LEU A 33 2.70 -13.07 4.94
CA LEU A 33 3.27 -13.03 3.59
C LEU A 33 4.08 -14.29 3.29
N ASN A 34 4.88 -14.77 4.23
CA ASN A 34 5.67 -16.00 4.09
C ASN A 34 4.76 -17.22 3.97
N SER A 35 3.69 -17.30 4.76
CA SER A 35 2.73 -18.40 4.66
C SER A 35 1.98 -18.39 3.33
N TRP A 36 1.61 -17.20 2.84
CA TRP A 36 0.96 -17.03 1.54
C TRP A 36 1.85 -17.43 0.38
N VAL A 37 3.09 -16.93 0.39
CA VAL A 37 3.98 -17.06 -0.76
C VAL A 37 4.26 -18.52 -1.08
N ILE A 38 4.21 -19.42 -0.10
CA ILE A 38 4.42 -20.86 -0.28
C ILE A 38 3.38 -21.49 -1.22
N SER A 39 2.10 -21.09 -1.11
CA SER A 39 0.99 -21.72 -1.85
C SER A 39 0.39 -20.85 -2.96
N ALA A 40 0.74 -19.57 -3.02
CA ALA A 40 0.24 -18.63 -4.02
C ALA A 40 0.67 -19.01 -5.45
N ALA A 41 -0.21 -18.78 -6.42
CA ALA A 41 0.12 -18.93 -7.83
C ALA A 41 1.10 -17.83 -8.30
N ILE A 42 1.94 -18.13 -9.30
CA ILE A 42 2.84 -17.13 -9.89
C ILE A 42 2.01 -15.96 -10.42
N GLY A 43 2.37 -14.74 -10.02
CA GLY A 43 1.66 -13.52 -10.40
C GLY A 43 0.43 -13.20 -9.56
N GLU A 44 0.02 -14.08 -8.65
CA GLU A 44 -1.00 -13.79 -7.64
C GLU A 44 -0.57 -12.60 -6.78
N LYS A 45 -1.53 -11.78 -6.38
CA LYS A 45 -1.31 -10.57 -5.62
C LYS A 45 -1.97 -10.68 -4.24
N ARG A 46 -1.26 -10.22 -3.22
CA ARG A 46 -1.81 -10.08 -1.86
C ARG A 46 -1.61 -8.68 -1.34
N ALA A 47 -2.69 -8.08 -0.86
CA ALA A 47 -2.62 -6.83 -0.15
C ALA A 47 -2.41 -7.10 1.35
N VAL A 48 -1.51 -6.33 1.96
CA VAL A 48 -1.38 -6.22 3.41
C VAL A 48 -1.66 -4.78 3.80
N ASN A 49 -2.39 -4.61 4.90
CA ASN A 49 -2.70 -3.30 5.47
C ASN A 49 -1.84 -3.09 6.71
N TYR A 50 -1.47 -1.84 6.97
CA TYR A 50 -0.71 -1.47 8.15
C TYR A 50 -1.14 -0.09 8.64
N THR A 51 -1.20 0.06 9.96
CA THR A 51 -1.48 1.34 10.62
C THR A 51 -0.23 1.76 11.37
N ALA A 52 0.42 2.83 10.90
CA ALA A 52 1.56 3.43 11.56
C ALA A 52 1.12 4.29 12.75
N GLN A 53 2.07 4.57 13.64
CA GLN A 53 1.85 5.48 14.78
C GLN A 53 1.76 6.95 14.37
N GLN A 54 2.32 7.31 13.21
CA GLN A 54 2.36 8.68 12.69
C GLN A 54 1.73 8.74 11.30
N VAL A 55 1.46 9.96 10.83
CA VAL A 55 1.00 10.21 9.46
C VAL A 55 2.06 9.73 8.47
N VAL A 56 1.67 8.88 7.53
CA VAL A 56 2.54 8.32 6.49
C VAL A 56 2.35 8.98 5.13
N GLY A 57 1.24 9.70 4.93
CA GLY A 57 0.97 10.41 3.70
C GLY A 57 -0.40 11.04 3.67
N ARG A 58 -0.87 11.36 2.46
CA ARG A 58 -2.14 12.03 2.24
C ARG A 58 -3.01 11.28 1.24
N VAL A 59 -4.31 11.36 1.45
CA VAL A 59 -5.34 10.82 0.55
C VAL A 59 -6.21 11.97 0.08
N ALA A 60 -6.46 12.04 -1.22
CA ALA A 60 -7.36 12.99 -1.87
C ALA A 60 -8.55 12.21 -2.45
N SER A 61 -9.75 12.50 -1.94
CA SER A 61 -10.97 11.75 -2.24
C SER A 61 -11.92 12.57 -3.14
N ARG A 62 -12.79 11.89 -3.89
CA ARG A 62 -13.86 12.55 -4.66
C ARG A 62 -15.04 12.96 -3.76
N PRO A 63 -15.75 14.06 -4.08
CA PRO A 63 -15.47 15.03 -5.15
C PRO A 63 -14.23 15.89 -4.85
N PRO A 64 -13.56 16.46 -5.88
CA PRO A 64 -12.32 17.19 -5.68
C PRO A 64 -12.54 18.50 -4.91
N SER A 65 -12.01 18.58 -3.69
CA SER A 65 -11.92 19.81 -2.91
C SER A 65 -10.66 19.79 -2.04
N LEU A 66 -10.17 20.96 -1.59
CA LEU A 66 -9.06 20.96 -0.62
C LEU A 66 -9.46 20.31 0.71
N SER A 67 -10.74 20.39 1.08
CA SER A 67 -11.29 19.71 2.25
C SER A 67 -11.36 18.18 2.10
N SER A 68 -11.24 17.64 0.88
CA SER A 68 -11.20 16.21 0.62
C SER A 68 -9.78 15.64 0.61
N VAL A 69 -8.77 16.43 1.01
CA VAL A 69 -7.40 15.97 1.25
C VAL A 69 -7.18 15.76 2.75
N SER A 70 -6.92 14.53 3.14
CA SER A 70 -6.72 14.13 4.54
C SER A 70 -5.32 13.54 4.75
N ASN A 71 -4.76 13.75 5.95
CA ASN A 71 -3.58 13.00 6.40
C ASN A 71 -4.00 11.58 6.76
N SER A 72 -3.20 10.59 6.37
CA SER A 72 -3.41 9.20 6.74
C SER A 72 -2.20 8.61 7.46
N SER A 73 -2.46 7.81 8.51
CA SER A 73 -1.49 6.94 9.17
C SER A 73 -1.56 5.49 8.69
N LYS A 74 -2.48 5.16 7.77
CA LYS A 74 -2.66 3.81 7.26
C LYS A 74 -2.07 3.69 5.86
N LEU A 75 -1.53 2.53 5.54
CA LEU A 75 -1.08 2.21 4.20
C LEU A 75 -1.45 0.78 3.79
N ARG A 76 -1.53 0.59 2.49
CA ARG A 76 -1.63 -0.72 1.85
C ARG A 76 -0.38 -0.99 1.04
N ALA A 77 0.21 -2.15 1.24
CA ALA A 77 1.25 -2.69 0.35
C ALA A 77 0.66 -3.88 -0.41
N VAL A 78 0.86 -3.92 -1.72
CA VAL A 78 0.44 -5.02 -2.57
C VAL A 78 1.68 -5.78 -3.01
N MET A 79 1.77 -7.03 -2.57
CA MET A 79 2.83 -7.96 -2.94
C MET A 79 2.39 -8.80 -4.14
N LYS A 80 3.34 -9.23 -4.97
CA LYS A 80 3.11 -10.13 -6.09
C LYS A 80 4.06 -11.33 -5.97
N LYS A 81 3.51 -12.54 -6.08
CA LYS A 81 4.29 -13.79 -6.11
C LYS A 81 5.12 -13.83 -7.39
N THR A 82 6.40 -14.15 -7.27
CA THR A 82 7.30 -14.31 -8.42
C THR A 82 7.47 -15.79 -8.78
N ALA A 83 8.13 -16.05 -9.90
CA ALA A 83 8.49 -17.40 -10.33
C ALA A 83 9.60 -18.03 -9.45
N ASN A 84 10.38 -17.24 -8.71
CA ASN A 84 11.55 -17.69 -7.96
C ASN A 84 11.20 -18.22 -6.56
N GLY A 85 9.92 -18.33 -6.24
CA GLY A 85 9.50 -18.76 -4.90
C GLY A 85 9.34 -17.62 -3.89
N ASP A 86 9.71 -16.39 -4.23
CA ASP A 86 9.60 -15.20 -3.38
C ASP A 86 8.42 -14.28 -3.78
N CYS A 87 8.31 -13.12 -3.13
CA CYS A 87 7.37 -12.08 -3.51
C CYS A 87 8.09 -10.73 -3.65
N LEU A 88 7.57 -9.88 -4.54
CA LEU A 88 8.05 -8.51 -4.75
C LEU A 88 6.96 -7.50 -4.41
N LEU A 89 7.38 -6.29 -4.04
CA LEU A 89 6.46 -5.17 -3.85
C LEU A 89 5.96 -4.69 -5.22
N ASN A 90 4.66 -4.85 -5.48
CA ASN A 90 4.04 -4.41 -6.73
C ASN A 90 3.64 -2.93 -6.66
N THR A 91 3.09 -2.48 -5.53
CA THR A 91 2.80 -1.07 -5.25
C THR A 91 2.55 -0.89 -3.76
N SER A 92 2.65 0.34 -3.26
CA SER A 92 2.18 0.71 -1.94
C SER A 92 1.67 2.15 -1.95
N TYR A 93 0.66 2.41 -1.13
CA TYR A 93 0.05 3.74 -1.04
C TYR A 93 -0.65 3.94 0.31
N PRO A 94 -0.70 5.18 0.85
CA PRO A 94 -1.55 5.51 1.99
C PRO A 94 -3.04 5.26 1.70
N VAL A 95 -3.83 4.94 2.72
CA VAL A 95 -5.29 4.69 2.58
C VAL A 95 -6.06 5.37 3.71
N GLU A 96 -7.33 5.72 3.50
CA GLU A 96 -8.17 6.31 4.57
C GLU A 96 -8.48 5.33 5.73
#